data_AF-A0A8A1M2H7-F1
#
_entry.id   AF-A0A8A1M2H7-F1
#
_cell.length_a   1.000
_cell.length_b   1.000
_cell.length_c   1.000
_cell.angle_alpha   90.00
_cell.angle_beta   90.00
_cell.angle_gamma   90.00
#
_symmetry.space_group_name_H-M   'P 1'
#
loop_
_entity.id
_entity.type
_entity.pdbx_description
1 polymer ?
#
loop_
_entity_poly.entity_id
_entity_poly.type
_entity_poly.pdbx_seq_one_letter_code
_entity_poly.pdbx_strand_id
1 'polypeptide(L)'
;MWINGLGLFALVSVALPAVDAFKDTSPFFFFSTHETPFVSRQLESAHTLSSSLSSSLKSCSAAAYILISQPGVHVRDYSTGYAAPQLRRRVLKLDGEVKGSFAVSEVVGRVDVDELQGILEEGCGVEADRIDGSGEAGIAPQAYTKTPLVVRVDFAGVATDLNRSEQLVKNDKFLNALIDRLPSRDYTVLYTTTPREATPAGIQIEEEPALYETMDEDIFQNPLQMNMKRDNRAHSLLRRDGNGEAEGDSKDDIDEQLRNLPLFEKYQFLSPAMLSLKVSYVAFEKDNGPAAVKK
;
A
#
# COMPACT_ATOMS: atom_id res chain seq x y z
N MET A 1 -2.09 -64.89 10.84
CA MET A 1 -2.05 -64.20 9.53
C MET A 1 -2.44 -62.75 9.76
N TRP A 2 -1.48 -61.85 9.60
CA TRP A 2 -1.68 -60.40 9.70
C TRP A 2 -2.14 -59.86 8.34
N ILE A 3 -3.14 -58.97 8.31
CA ILE A 3 -3.50 -58.19 7.13
C ILE A 3 -3.20 -56.74 7.44
N ASN A 4 -2.22 -56.20 6.71
CA ASN A 4 -1.79 -54.82 6.75
C ASN A 4 -2.90 -53.91 6.18
N GLY A 5 -3.29 -52.88 6.93
CA GLY A 5 -4.10 -51.78 6.43
C GLY A 5 -3.30 -50.49 6.48
N LEU A 6 -2.62 -50.14 5.39
CA LEU A 6 -2.08 -48.79 5.19
C LEU A 6 -3.24 -47.85 4.85
N GLY A 7 -3.61 -46.99 5.80
CA GLY A 7 -4.48 -45.84 5.54
C GLY A 7 -3.68 -44.70 4.92
N LEU A 8 -3.86 -44.47 3.62
CA LEU A 8 -3.37 -43.28 2.93
C LEU A 8 -4.26 -42.09 3.30
N PHE A 9 -3.78 -41.20 4.17
CA PHE A 9 -4.38 -39.89 4.38
C PHE A 9 -3.93 -38.96 3.24
N ALA A 10 -4.84 -38.65 2.32
CA ALA A 10 -4.63 -37.60 1.33
C ALA A 10 -4.86 -36.23 1.98
N LEU A 11 -3.78 -35.49 2.24
CA LEU A 11 -3.85 -34.07 2.62
C LEU A 11 -4.12 -33.25 1.36
N VAL A 12 -5.35 -32.76 1.22
CA VAL A 12 -5.70 -31.77 0.19
C VAL A 12 -5.23 -30.39 0.68
N SER A 13 -4.11 -29.92 0.15
CA SER A 13 -3.62 -28.56 0.34
C SER A 13 -4.57 -27.59 -0.36
N VAL A 14 -5.45 -26.92 0.41
CA VAL A 14 -6.21 -25.78 -0.13
C VAL A 14 -5.20 -24.63 -0.31
N ALA A 15 -4.75 -24.42 -1.54
CA ALA A 15 -4.04 -23.21 -1.92
C ALA A 15 -5.05 -22.05 -1.82
N LEU A 16 -5.03 -21.35 -0.70
CA LEU A 16 -5.75 -20.09 -0.58
C LEU A 16 -5.03 -19.08 -1.49
N PRO A 17 -5.73 -18.35 -2.38
CA PRO A 17 -5.12 -17.23 -3.06
C PRO A 17 -4.69 -16.23 -1.98
N ALA A 18 -3.38 -16.01 -1.86
CA ALA A 18 -2.88 -14.84 -1.17
C ALA A 18 -3.37 -13.64 -1.98
N VAL A 19 -4.47 -13.02 -1.54
CA VAL A 19 -4.92 -11.75 -2.11
C VAL A 19 -3.88 -10.74 -1.68
N ASP A 20 -3.01 -10.37 -2.63
CA ASP A 20 -1.99 -9.36 -2.46
C ASP A 20 -2.69 -7.99 -2.43
N ALA A 21 -3.12 -7.57 -1.24
CA ALA A 21 -4.07 -6.47 -1.04
C ALA A 21 -3.52 -5.08 -1.41
N PHE A 22 -2.24 -4.97 -1.79
CA PHE A 22 -1.55 -3.71 -2.08
C PHE A 22 -0.76 -3.74 -3.40
N LYS A 23 -1.03 -4.71 -4.28
CA LYS A 23 -0.36 -4.76 -5.59
C LYS A 23 -0.68 -3.54 -6.45
N ASP A 24 -1.87 -2.96 -6.26
CA ASP A 24 -2.41 -1.86 -7.05
C ASP A 24 -2.34 -0.50 -6.30
N THR A 25 -1.42 -0.37 -5.34
CA THR A 25 -1.15 0.89 -4.63
C THR A 25 0.24 1.41 -4.94
N SER A 26 0.42 2.73 -4.77
CA SER A 26 1.69 3.39 -5.05
C SER A 26 1.93 4.59 -4.15
N PRO A 27 3.19 4.93 -3.83
CA PRO A 27 3.49 5.99 -2.88
C PRO A 27 3.25 7.39 -3.46
N PHE A 28 2.92 8.33 -2.59
CA PHE A 28 2.87 9.76 -2.90
C PHE A 28 3.78 10.51 -1.93
N PHE A 29 4.53 11.48 -2.45
CA PHE A 29 5.38 12.33 -1.63
C PHE A 29 5.07 13.81 -1.87
N PHE A 30 5.11 14.58 -0.80
CA PHE A 30 4.97 16.01 -0.83
C PHE A 30 6.01 16.65 0.07
N PHE A 31 6.65 17.71 -0.40
CA PHE A 31 7.49 18.54 0.44
C PHE A 31 7.47 20.00 -0.04
N SER A 32 7.63 20.92 0.91
CA SER A 32 7.51 22.35 0.70
C SER A 32 8.41 23.13 1.64
N THR A 33 8.87 24.29 1.17
CA THR A 33 9.56 25.32 1.96
C THR A 33 8.64 26.07 2.93
N HIS A 34 7.34 25.81 2.85
CA HIS A 34 6.32 26.30 3.77
C HIS A 34 5.87 25.22 4.74
N GLU A 35 5.39 25.63 5.92
CA GLU A 35 4.70 24.72 6.82
C GLU A 35 3.40 24.23 6.19
N THR A 36 3.07 22.97 6.41
CA THR A 36 1.85 22.37 5.89
C THR A 36 1.09 21.63 6.98
N PRO A 37 -0.25 21.69 6.98
CA PRO A 37 -1.07 21.00 7.97
C PRO A 37 -1.18 19.48 7.71
N PHE A 38 -0.55 18.98 6.65
CA PHE A 38 -0.59 17.58 6.28
C PHE A 38 0.28 16.73 7.19
N VAL A 39 -0.21 15.53 7.48
CA VAL A 39 0.48 14.50 8.26
C VAL A 39 0.65 13.28 7.38
N SER A 40 1.81 12.63 7.44
CA SER A 40 2.05 11.40 6.69
C SER A 40 1.04 10.31 7.08
N ARG A 41 0.60 9.53 6.10
CA ARG A 41 -0.37 8.44 6.28
C ARG A 41 0.15 7.19 5.61
N GLN A 42 -0.31 6.05 6.10
CA GLN A 42 0.06 4.78 5.50
C GLN A 42 -0.80 4.46 4.28
N LEU A 43 -2.10 4.72 4.36
CA LEU A 43 -3.08 4.38 3.33
C LEU A 43 -4.03 5.56 3.13
N GLU A 44 -4.26 5.96 1.88
CA GLU A 44 -5.25 6.97 1.52
C GLU A 44 -5.80 6.70 0.11
N SER A 45 -7.05 7.10 -0.15
CA SER A 45 -7.57 7.04 -1.52
C SER A 45 -7.03 8.23 -2.34
N ALA A 46 -6.77 8.01 -3.62
CA ALA A 46 -6.35 9.08 -4.53
C ALA A 46 -7.36 10.24 -4.58
N HIS A 47 -8.66 9.94 -4.45
CA HIS A 47 -9.71 10.95 -4.42
C HIS A 47 -9.63 11.86 -3.18
N THR A 48 -9.47 11.28 -1.97
CA THR A 48 -9.34 12.03 -0.72
C THR A 48 -8.06 12.88 -0.71
N LEU A 49 -6.96 12.29 -1.17
CA LEU A 49 -5.68 12.95 -1.28
C LEU A 49 -5.75 14.13 -2.27
N SER A 50 -6.26 13.90 -3.48
CA SER A 50 -6.42 14.94 -4.50
C SER A 50 -7.32 16.06 -4.01
N SER A 51 -8.48 15.76 -3.40
CA SER A 51 -9.37 16.79 -2.83
C SER A 51 -8.68 17.66 -1.79
N SER A 52 -7.85 17.05 -0.92
CA SER A 52 -7.11 17.76 0.12
C SER A 52 -6.01 18.66 -0.46
N LEU A 53 -5.28 18.16 -1.46
CA LEU A 53 -4.27 18.92 -2.19
C LEU A 53 -4.90 20.09 -2.95
N SER A 54 -5.96 19.83 -3.72
CA SER A 54 -6.70 20.83 -4.50
C SER A 54 -7.18 21.99 -3.63
N SER A 55 -7.66 21.73 -2.42
CA SER A 55 -8.05 22.79 -1.48
C SER A 55 -6.87 23.65 -1.04
N SER A 56 -5.72 23.03 -0.76
CA SER A 56 -4.53 23.71 -0.26
C SER A 56 -3.74 24.46 -1.33
N LEU A 57 -3.76 24.02 -2.58
CA LEU A 57 -2.94 24.57 -3.66
C LEU A 57 -3.55 25.81 -4.34
N LYS A 58 -4.88 26.00 -4.22
CA LYS A 58 -5.60 27.15 -4.81
C LYS A 58 -5.07 28.53 -4.40
N SER A 59 -4.42 28.63 -3.26
CA SER A 59 -3.90 29.91 -2.75
C SER A 59 -2.53 30.30 -3.33
N CYS A 60 -1.88 29.42 -4.09
CA CYS A 60 -0.57 29.67 -4.72
C CYS A 60 0.46 30.28 -3.77
N SER A 61 0.56 29.72 -2.57
CA SER A 61 1.44 30.18 -1.49
C SER A 61 2.94 30.05 -1.76
N ALA A 62 3.37 29.28 -2.77
CA ALA A 62 4.78 29.11 -3.12
C ALA A 62 5.12 29.78 -4.45
N ALA A 63 6.35 30.27 -4.57
CA ALA A 63 6.84 30.89 -5.80
C ALA A 63 7.02 29.89 -6.96
N ALA A 64 7.25 28.60 -6.66
CA ALA A 64 7.36 27.54 -7.66
C ALA A 64 6.63 26.26 -7.22
N TYR A 65 5.93 25.62 -8.15
CA TYR A 65 5.29 24.31 -7.99
C TYR A 65 5.90 23.33 -8.98
N ILE A 66 6.35 22.18 -8.48
CA ILE A 66 6.86 21.09 -9.31
C ILE A 66 5.93 19.89 -9.16
N LEU A 67 5.29 19.50 -10.25
CA LEU A 67 4.49 18.29 -10.36
C LEU A 67 5.30 17.20 -11.04
N ILE A 68 5.44 16.05 -10.40
CA ILE A 68 6.22 14.93 -10.93
C ILE A 68 5.32 13.73 -11.08
N SER A 69 5.37 13.10 -12.25
CA SER A 69 4.75 11.80 -12.52
C SER A 69 5.84 10.76 -12.76
N GLN A 70 5.94 9.77 -11.88
CA GLN A 70 6.84 8.63 -12.04
C GLN A 70 6.08 7.30 -12.03
N PRO A 71 5.73 6.76 -13.21
CA PRO A 71 4.99 5.51 -13.30
C PRO A 71 5.83 4.28 -12.92
N GLY A 72 5.16 3.25 -12.42
CA GLY A 72 5.73 1.90 -12.26
C GLY A 72 6.66 1.75 -11.06
N VAL A 73 6.38 2.43 -9.94
CA VAL A 73 7.21 2.41 -8.73
C VAL A 73 6.39 2.13 -7.48
N HIS A 74 7.02 1.47 -6.51
CA HIS A 74 6.41 1.01 -5.26
C HIS A 74 7.16 1.62 -4.07
N VAL A 75 6.57 1.64 -2.87
CA VAL A 75 7.22 2.19 -1.66
C VAL A 75 8.58 1.55 -1.36
N ARG A 76 8.74 0.26 -1.69
CA ARG A 76 9.99 -0.50 -1.57
C ARG A 76 11.12 0.03 -2.45
N ASP A 77 10.81 0.69 -3.55
CA ASP A 77 11.82 1.30 -4.41
C ASP A 77 12.47 2.52 -3.73
N TYR A 78 11.83 3.08 -2.70
CA TYR A 78 12.30 4.25 -1.95
C TYR A 78 12.68 3.92 -0.50
N SER A 79 12.52 2.66 -0.06
CA SER A 79 12.83 2.26 1.32
C SER A 79 14.33 2.27 1.61
N THR A 80 15.16 2.09 0.58
CA THR A 80 16.62 2.22 0.70
C THR A 80 17.05 3.65 0.35
N GLY A 81 18.05 4.16 1.06
CA GLY A 81 18.63 5.49 0.77
C GLY A 81 19.39 5.58 -0.56
N TYR A 82 19.54 4.47 -1.29
CA TYR A 82 20.39 4.40 -2.48
C TYR A 82 19.66 4.78 -3.77
N ALA A 83 18.37 4.45 -3.91
CA ALA A 83 17.64 4.64 -5.16
C ALA A 83 17.15 6.08 -5.37
N ALA A 84 16.81 6.81 -4.30
CA ALA A 84 16.36 8.20 -4.38
C ALA A 84 16.84 9.03 -3.16
N PRO A 85 18.16 9.22 -3.00
CA PRO A 85 18.74 9.92 -1.85
C PRO A 85 18.23 11.36 -1.68
N GLN A 86 18.03 12.11 -2.77
CA GLN A 86 17.63 13.51 -2.74
C GLN A 86 16.16 13.69 -2.38
N LEU A 87 15.28 12.87 -2.95
CA LEU A 87 13.87 12.79 -2.59
C LEU A 87 13.74 12.43 -1.11
N ARG A 88 14.42 11.36 -0.68
CA ARG A 88 14.38 10.89 0.72
C ARG A 88 14.83 11.98 1.69
N ARG A 89 15.93 12.68 1.40
CA ARG A 89 16.45 13.75 2.24
C ARG A 89 15.41 14.87 2.46
N ARG A 90 14.67 15.25 1.41
CA ARG A 90 13.63 16.29 1.49
C ARG A 90 12.37 15.79 2.18
N VAL A 91 11.92 14.57 1.88
CA VAL A 91 10.76 13.95 2.53
C VAL A 91 10.99 13.77 4.03
N LEU A 92 12.20 13.37 4.44
CA LEU A 92 12.59 13.25 5.85
C LEU A 92 12.93 14.59 6.52
N LYS A 93 12.78 15.73 5.82
CA LYS A 93 13.14 17.08 6.30
C LYS A 93 14.59 17.17 6.81
N LEU A 94 15.50 16.40 6.22
CA LEU A 94 16.94 16.50 6.48
C LEU A 94 17.59 17.67 5.73
N ASP A 95 16.83 18.30 4.83
CA ASP A 95 17.15 19.57 4.20
C ASP A 95 16.53 20.73 5.00
N GLY A 96 17.35 21.69 5.44
CA GLY A 96 16.92 22.81 6.29
C GLY A 96 15.99 23.79 5.59
N GLU A 97 15.91 23.77 4.26
CA GLU A 97 14.96 24.60 3.49
C GLU A 97 13.53 24.06 3.56
N VAL A 98 13.36 22.75 3.78
CA VAL A 98 12.06 22.07 3.77
C VAL A 98 11.41 22.17 5.15
N LYS A 99 10.27 22.87 5.22
CA LYS A 99 9.50 23.05 6.48
C LYS A 99 8.30 22.11 6.56
N GLY A 100 7.63 21.90 5.43
CA GLY A 100 6.48 21.01 5.28
C GLY A 100 6.87 19.76 4.51
N SER A 101 6.46 18.60 5.00
CA SER A 101 6.66 17.34 4.30
C SER A 101 5.64 16.33 4.80
N PHE A 102 5.06 15.57 3.89
CA PHE A 102 4.26 14.40 4.21
C PHE A 102 4.36 13.39 3.07
N ALA A 103 4.09 12.13 3.39
CA ALA A 103 3.99 11.07 2.40
C ALA A 103 2.77 10.20 2.67
N VAL A 104 2.26 9.58 1.61
CA VAL A 104 1.32 8.47 1.70
C VAL A 104 2.00 7.23 1.14
N SER A 105 2.21 6.21 1.97
CA SER A 105 2.93 5.00 1.55
C SER A 105 2.15 4.21 0.49
N GLU A 106 0.84 4.07 0.69
CA GLU A 106 -0.06 3.33 -0.18
C GLU A 106 -1.23 4.22 -0.61
N VAL A 107 -1.19 4.72 -1.83
CA VAL A 107 -2.33 5.43 -2.43
C VAL A 107 -3.16 4.44 -3.25
N VAL A 108 -4.45 4.34 -2.92
CA VAL A 108 -5.41 3.52 -3.66
C VAL A 108 -6.00 4.33 -4.82
N GLY A 109 -5.79 3.84 -6.04
CA GLY A 109 -6.18 4.53 -7.27
C GLY A 109 -5.07 5.44 -7.82
N ARG A 110 -5.43 6.33 -8.74
CA ARG A 110 -4.47 7.21 -9.43
C ARG A 110 -4.73 8.67 -9.07
N VAL A 111 -3.70 9.36 -8.60
CA VAL A 111 -3.73 10.82 -8.46
C VAL A 111 -3.64 11.43 -9.86
N ASP A 112 -4.62 12.25 -10.22
CA ASP A 112 -4.66 12.89 -11.53
C ASP A 112 -3.75 14.12 -11.57
N VAL A 113 -2.60 13.97 -12.21
CA VAL A 113 -1.60 15.05 -12.35
C VAL A 113 -2.09 16.15 -13.28
N ASP A 114 -2.91 15.82 -14.28
CA ASP A 114 -3.50 16.80 -15.20
C ASP A 114 -4.52 17.67 -14.47
N GLU A 115 -5.33 17.08 -13.58
CA GLU A 115 -6.24 17.84 -12.72
C GLU A 115 -5.49 18.77 -11.76
N LEU A 116 -4.45 18.28 -11.07
CA LEU A 116 -3.64 19.10 -10.17
C LEU A 116 -2.90 20.22 -10.91
N GLN A 117 -2.43 19.97 -12.12
CA GLN A 117 -1.84 20.98 -12.99
C GLN A 117 -2.86 22.07 -13.30
N GLY A 118 -4.06 21.71 -13.76
CA GLY A 118 -5.10 22.68 -14.10
C GLY A 118 -5.49 23.58 -12.92
N ILE A 119 -5.54 23.01 -11.70
CA ILE A 119 -5.82 23.77 -10.47
C ILE A 119 -4.73 24.79 -10.16
N LEU A 120 -3.47 24.43 -10.37
CA LEU A 120 -2.34 25.33 -10.17
C LEU A 120 -2.28 26.41 -11.26
N GLU A 121 -2.54 26.05 -12.51
CA GLU A 121 -2.58 27.00 -13.61
C GLU A 121 -3.69 28.04 -13.41
N GLU A 122 -4.89 27.59 -13.04
CA GLU A 122 -6.03 28.46 -12.73
C GLU A 122 -5.77 29.31 -11.48
N GLY A 123 -5.32 28.69 -10.39
CA GLY A 123 -5.08 29.37 -9.11
C GLY A 123 -3.95 30.40 -9.18
N CYS A 124 -2.88 30.08 -9.93
CA CYS A 124 -1.68 30.92 -10.00
C CYS A 124 -1.67 31.85 -11.22
N GLY A 125 -2.57 31.66 -12.18
CA GLY A 125 -2.68 32.46 -13.40
C GLY A 125 -1.49 32.30 -14.36
N VAL A 126 -0.88 31.12 -14.40
CA VAL A 126 0.29 30.80 -15.24
C VAL A 126 0.10 29.47 -15.95
N GLU A 127 0.76 29.28 -17.09
CA GLU A 127 0.78 27.99 -17.80
C GLU A 127 1.92 27.11 -17.27
N ALA A 128 1.71 25.80 -17.20
CA ALA A 128 2.74 24.89 -16.72
C ALA A 128 3.77 24.55 -17.82
N ASP A 129 5.05 24.70 -17.48
CA ASP A 129 6.13 24.23 -18.34
C ASP A 129 6.28 22.71 -18.20
N ARG A 130 6.04 22.00 -19.30
CA ARG A 130 6.11 20.52 -19.35
C ARG A 130 7.50 20.05 -19.79
N ILE A 131 8.08 19.13 -19.04
CA ILE A 131 9.38 18.53 -19.29
C ILE A 131 9.25 17.01 -19.35
N ASP A 132 9.83 16.43 -20.40
CA ASP A 132 10.02 14.98 -20.48
C ASP A 132 11.28 14.60 -19.70
N GLY A 133 11.11 13.82 -18.63
CA GLY A 133 12.19 13.37 -17.76
C GLY A 133 13.00 12.20 -18.31
N SER A 134 12.63 11.63 -19.47
CA SER A 134 13.24 10.41 -20.02
C SER A 134 14.49 10.62 -20.91
N GLY A 135 14.83 11.86 -21.28
CA GLY A 135 15.92 12.14 -22.22
C GLY A 135 17.22 12.66 -21.61
N GLU A 136 18.35 12.45 -22.31
CA GLU A 136 19.60 13.23 -22.12
C GLU A 136 19.38 14.74 -22.34
N ALA A 137 18.31 15.11 -23.05
CA ALA A 137 17.81 16.46 -23.23
C ALA A 137 17.03 17.02 -22.02
N GLY A 138 16.97 16.29 -20.89
CA GLY A 138 16.31 16.67 -19.62
C GLY A 138 16.92 17.88 -18.88
N ILE A 139 17.59 18.77 -19.61
CA ILE A 139 17.98 20.09 -19.15
C ILE A 139 16.95 21.03 -19.77
N ALA A 140 15.99 21.52 -18.98
CA ALA A 140 15.20 22.68 -19.40
C ALA A 140 16.20 23.75 -19.91
N PRO A 141 16.10 24.24 -21.16
CA PRO A 141 17.21 24.94 -21.81
C PRO A 141 17.61 26.27 -21.18
N GLN A 142 16.92 26.76 -20.14
CA GLN A 142 17.09 28.10 -19.60
C GLN A 142 16.81 28.10 -18.09
N ALA A 143 17.54 28.94 -17.35
CA ALA A 143 17.18 29.25 -15.97
C ALA A 143 15.79 29.88 -15.96
N TYR A 144 14.91 29.40 -15.09
CA TYR A 144 13.61 30.03 -14.88
C TYR A 144 13.83 31.41 -14.27
N THR A 145 13.11 32.41 -14.77
CA THR A 145 13.28 33.81 -14.35
C THR A 145 12.00 34.45 -13.82
N LYS A 146 10.87 33.76 -13.92
CA LYS A 146 9.54 34.27 -13.57
C LYS A 146 8.92 33.43 -12.46
N THR A 147 8.11 34.09 -11.63
CA THR A 147 7.28 33.51 -10.57
C THR A 147 5.90 34.17 -10.61
N PRO A 148 4.80 33.47 -10.30
CA PRO A 148 4.73 32.05 -9.93
C PRO A 148 5.09 31.14 -11.12
N LEU A 149 5.71 30.00 -10.82
CA LEU A 149 6.15 29.02 -11.80
C LEU A 149 5.47 27.68 -11.52
N VAL A 150 4.93 27.03 -12.56
CA VAL A 150 4.44 25.67 -12.48
C VAL A 150 5.24 24.82 -13.47
N VAL A 151 5.90 23.78 -12.99
CA VAL A 151 6.67 22.85 -13.82
C VAL A 151 6.06 21.46 -13.67
N ARG A 152 5.80 20.79 -14.79
CA ARG A 152 5.43 19.38 -14.80
C ARG A 152 6.54 18.55 -15.39
N VAL A 153 6.90 17.48 -14.70
CA VAL A 153 7.88 16.49 -15.14
C VAL A 153 7.18 15.15 -15.29
N ASP A 154 7.18 14.62 -16.50
CA ASP A 154 6.67 13.28 -16.78
C ASP A 154 7.88 12.35 -17.01
N PHE A 155 8.12 11.42 -16.09
CA PHE A 155 9.13 10.36 -16.27
C PHE A 155 8.54 9.18 -17.03
N ALA A 156 9.40 8.50 -17.81
CA ALA A 156 9.05 7.19 -18.35
C ALA A 156 8.85 6.17 -17.21
N GLY A 157 7.94 5.21 -17.44
CA GLY A 157 7.71 4.12 -16.50
C GLY A 157 8.99 3.30 -16.28
N VAL A 158 9.31 3.04 -15.02
CA VAL A 158 10.54 2.34 -14.64
C VAL A 158 10.34 0.85 -14.84
N ALA A 159 11.13 0.24 -15.73
CA ALA A 159 11.08 -1.21 -15.99
C ALA A 159 11.48 -2.03 -14.75
N THR A 160 11.01 -3.28 -14.70
CA THR A 160 11.38 -4.26 -13.66
C THR A 160 12.65 -5.02 -14.07
N ASP A 161 13.66 -4.31 -14.54
CA ASP A 161 14.94 -4.90 -14.96
C ASP A 161 16.05 -4.63 -13.92
N LEU A 162 17.24 -5.21 -14.16
CA LEU A 162 18.40 -5.04 -13.29
C LEU A 162 18.89 -3.58 -13.21
N ASN A 163 18.50 -2.72 -14.15
CA ASN A 163 18.91 -1.31 -14.22
C ASN A 163 17.92 -0.38 -13.50
N ARG A 164 16.87 -0.93 -12.88
CA ARG A 164 15.83 -0.18 -12.17
C ARG A 164 16.40 0.81 -11.16
N SER A 165 17.34 0.39 -10.31
CA SER A 165 17.95 1.27 -9.31
C SER A 165 18.72 2.43 -9.96
N GLU A 166 19.41 2.18 -11.06
CA GLU A 166 20.12 3.22 -11.81
C GLU A 166 19.16 4.24 -12.43
N GLN A 167 18.02 3.79 -12.96
CA GLN A 167 16.98 4.67 -13.50
C GLN A 167 16.40 5.58 -12.40
N LEU A 168 16.09 5.03 -11.22
CA LEU A 168 15.60 5.80 -10.09
C LEU A 168 16.64 6.84 -9.62
N VAL A 169 17.92 6.48 -9.56
CA VAL A 169 19.00 7.40 -9.22
C VAL A 169 19.13 8.53 -10.24
N LYS A 170 18.94 8.24 -11.54
CA LYS A 170 18.95 9.28 -12.59
C LYS A 170 17.78 10.25 -12.40
N ASN A 171 16.57 9.75 -12.13
CA ASN A 171 15.40 10.58 -11.89
C ASN A 171 15.55 11.44 -10.62
N ASP A 172 16.15 10.89 -9.57
CA ASP A 172 16.44 11.61 -8.33
C ASP A 172 17.47 12.74 -8.54
N LYS A 173 18.51 12.49 -9.34
CA LYS A 173 19.48 13.53 -9.75
C LYS A 173 18.83 14.62 -10.59
N PHE A 174 17.93 14.25 -11.51
CA PHE A 174 17.17 15.20 -12.32
C PHE A 174 16.34 16.11 -11.42
N LEU A 175 15.61 15.54 -10.45
CA LEU A 175 14.82 16.32 -9.48
C LEU A 175 15.69 17.35 -8.75
N ASN A 176 16.86 16.94 -8.26
CA ASN A 176 17.76 17.87 -7.58
C ASN A 176 18.25 18.99 -8.52
N ALA A 177 18.64 18.64 -9.75
CA ALA A 177 19.11 19.60 -10.74
C ALA A 177 18.00 20.59 -11.17
N LEU A 178 16.73 20.16 -11.18
CA LEU A 178 15.59 21.03 -11.44
C LEU A 178 15.39 22.04 -10.30
N ILE A 179 15.42 21.58 -9.05
CA ILE A 179 15.28 22.44 -7.87
C ILE A 179 16.40 23.50 -7.82
N ASP A 180 17.64 23.11 -8.13
CA ASP A 180 18.80 24.02 -8.15
C ASP A 180 18.68 25.16 -9.19
N ARG A 181 17.78 25.03 -10.16
CA ARG A 181 17.55 26.02 -11.25
C ARG A 181 16.31 26.88 -11.06
N LEU A 182 15.58 26.71 -9.96
CA LEU A 182 14.44 27.55 -9.66
C LEU A 182 14.87 29.01 -9.44
N PRO A 183 14.02 29.99 -9.79
CA PRO A 183 14.34 31.42 -9.61
C PRO A 183 14.35 31.83 -8.13
N SER A 184 13.72 31.03 -7.28
CA SER A 184 13.54 31.25 -5.85
C SER A 184 13.81 29.95 -5.10
N ARG A 185 14.24 30.09 -3.84
CA ARG A 185 14.33 28.99 -2.87
C ARG A 185 12.97 28.63 -2.26
N ASP A 186 11.90 29.29 -2.70
CA ASP A 186 10.55 29.02 -2.27
C ASP A 186 9.83 28.12 -3.27
N TYR A 187 9.56 26.87 -2.88
CA TYR A 187 9.02 25.86 -3.76
C TYR A 187 8.16 24.82 -3.03
N THR A 188 7.27 24.19 -3.79
CA THR A 188 6.48 23.04 -3.36
C THR A 188 6.57 21.94 -4.42
N VAL A 189 6.84 20.71 -4.00
CA VAL A 189 6.95 19.55 -4.89
C VAL A 189 5.86 18.54 -4.55
N LEU A 190 5.16 18.10 -5.59
CA LEU A 190 4.21 16.99 -5.55
C LEU A 190 4.77 15.86 -6.41
N TYR A 191 5.04 14.73 -5.75
CA TYR A 191 5.60 13.56 -6.39
C TYR A 191 4.56 12.45 -6.44
N THR A 192 3.98 12.25 -7.63
CA THR A 192 2.96 11.24 -7.90
C THR A 192 3.59 10.02 -8.56
N THR A 193 3.06 8.85 -8.22
CA THR A 193 3.51 7.58 -8.81
C THR A 193 2.32 6.73 -9.20
N THR A 194 2.57 5.66 -9.95
CA THR A 194 1.56 4.63 -10.22
C THR A 194 2.11 3.23 -9.91
N PRO A 195 1.23 2.27 -9.61
CA PRO A 195 1.64 0.89 -9.36
C PRO A 195 2.35 0.30 -10.57
N ARG A 196 3.08 -0.80 -10.32
CA ARG A 196 3.74 -1.56 -11.38
C ARG A 196 2.67 -2.20 -12.28
N GLU A 197 2.78 -2.02 -13.59
CA GLU A 197 1.92 -2.77 -14.51
C GLU A 197 2.24 -4.26 -14.36
N ALA A 198 1.24 -5.05 -13.94
CA ALA A 198 1.35 -6.50 -13.90
C ALA A 198 1.44 -7.00 -15.35
N THR A 199 2.65 -7.30 -15.83
CA THR A 199 2.79 -7.97 -17.11
C THR A 199 2.04 -9.31 -17.05
N PRO A 200 1.16 -9.64 -18.01
CA PRO A 200 0.38 -10.89 -18.01
C PRO A 200 1.22 -12.16 -18.20
N ALA A 201 2.54 -12.05 -18.28
CA ALA A 201 3.45 -13.13 -18.60
C ALA A 201 4.38 -13.43 -17.41
N GLY A 202 3.99 -14.43 -16.63
CA GLY A 202 4.87 -15.10 -15.69
C GLY A 202 4.78 -14.54 -14.27
N ILE A 203 4.31 -15.40 -13.38
CA ILE A 203 4.57 -15.33 -11.94
C ILE A 203 6.10 -15.29 -11.78
N GLN A 204 6.68 -14.10 -11.70
CA GLN A 204 7.98 -13.93 -11.08
C GLN A 204 7.71 -13.76 -9.59
N ILE A 205 7.92 -14.86 -8.87
CA ILE A 205 8.03 -14.83 -7.42
C ILE A 205 9.25 -13.95 -7.13
N GLU A 206 9.04 -12.69 -6.74
CA GLU A 206 10.08 -11.87 -6.14
C GLU A 206 10.41 -12.46 -4.75
N GLU A 207 11.13 -13.59 -4.74
CA GLU A 207 11.81 -14.14 -3.55
C GLU A 207 13.21 -13.51 -3.46
N GLU A 208 13.27 -12.19 -3.28
CA GLU A 208 14.48 -11.55 -2.73
C GLU A 208 14.24 -11.40 -1.22
N PRO A 209 14.99 -12.10 -0.36
CA PRO A 209 14.83 -11.99 1.09
C PRO A 209 15.17 -10.56 1.50
N ALA A 210 14.18 -9.87 2.07
CA ALA A 210 14.36 -8.54 2.64
C ALA A 210 15.46 -8.59 3.71
N LEU A 211 16.66 -8.14 3.37
CA LEU A 211 17.70 -7.81 4.34
C LEU A 211 17.25 -6.55 5.08
N TYR A 212 16.84 -6.73 6.33
CA TYR A 212 16.48 -5.65 7.23
C TYR A 212 17.76 -4.91 7.67
N GLU A 213 18.00 -3.74 7.08
CA GLU A 213 18.85 -2.72 7.69
C GLU A 213 17.92 -1.65 8.29
N THR A 214 17.77 -1.73 9.61
CA THR A 214 16.93 -0.86 10.44
C THR A 214 17.67 0.44 10.76
N MET A 215 17.56 1.48 9.92
CA MET A 215 17.75 2.89 10.31
C MET A 215 16.91 3.79 9.38
N ASP A 216 15.87 4.43 9.95
CA ASP A 216 14.91 5.43 9.41
C ASP A 216 13.48 4.89 9.19
N GLU A 217 12.73 4.76 10.30
CA GLU A 217 11.57 3.86 10.41
C GLU A 217 10.17 4.45 10.10
N ASP A 218 9.97 5.77 10.02
CA ASP A 218 8.56 6.27 10.11
C ASP A 218 7.86 6.60 8.78
N ILE A 219 8.57 7.00 7.73
CA ILE A 219 7.93 7.46 6.47
C ILE A 219 7.95 6.40 5.35
N PHE A 220 8.99 5.56 5.33
CA PHE A 220 9.22 4.58 4.25
C PHE A 220 9.10 3.12 4.70
N GLN A 221 8.94 2.86 6.01
CA GLN A 221 9.18 1.55 6.62
C GLN A 221 8.05 1.01 7.49
N ASN A 222 6.83 1.49 7.33
CA ASN A 222 5.68 0.74 7.79
C ASN A 222 4.88 0.20 6.60
N PRO A 223 5.34 -0.86 5.90
CA PRO A 223 4.39 -1.80 5.34
C PRO A 223 3.68 -2.41 6.56
N LEU A 224 2.34 -2.35 6.60
CA LEU A 224 1.55 -2.96 7.66
C LEU A 224 2.16 -4.34 7.96
N GLN A 225 2.76 -4.52 9.14
CA GLN A 225 3.16 -5.85 9.58
C GLN A 225 1.87 -6.64 9.82
N MET A 226 1.29 -7.15 8.74
CA MET A 226 0.20 -8.13 8.77
C MET A 226 0.81 -9.51 9.04
N ASN A 227 1.66 -9.58 10.06
CA ASN A 227 1.98 -10.84 10.67
C ASN A 227 0.68 -11.26 11.36
N MET A 228 -0.13 -12.06 10.67
CA MET A 228 -1.23 -12.77 11.30
C MET A 228 -0.55 -13.62 12.38
N LYS A 229 -0.56 -13.13 13.63
CA LYS A 229 -0.15 -13.92 14.80
C LYS A 229 -1.18 -15.03 14.94
N ARG A 230 -1.02 -16.09 14.16
CA ARG A 230 -1.66 -17.36 14.42
C ARG A 230 -0.97 -17.88 15.67
N ASP A 231 -1.55 -17.60 16.82
CA ASP A 231 -1.25 -18.35 18.03
C ASP A 231 -1.72 -19.79 17.81
N ASN A 232 -0.90 -20.57 17.08
CA ASN A 232 -1.00 -22.02 16.98
C ASN A 232 -0.33 -22.68 18.21
N ARG A 233 -0.27 -21.97 19.34
CA ARG A 233 -0.01 -22.64 20.60
C ARG A 233 -1.27 -23.42 20.92
N ALA A 234 -1.23 -24.73 20.67
CA ALA A 234 -2.09 -25.63 21.40
C ALA A 234 -1.88 -25.27 22.87
N HIS A 235 -2.89 -24.65 23.50
CA HIS A 235 -2.96 -24.63 24.96
C HIS A 235 -3.03 -26.11 25.35
N SER A 236 -1.87 -26.72 25.58
CA SER A 236 -1.76 -28.00 26.25
C SER A 236 -2.47 -27.77 27.57
N LEU A 237 -3.67 -28.35 27.68
CA LEU A 237 -4.42 -28.40 28.92
C LEU A 237 -3.43 -28.79 30.01
N LEU A 238 -3.17 -27.85 30.92
CA LEU A 238 -2.40 -28.12 32.12
C LEU A 238 -3.16 -29.21 32.85
N ARG A 239 -2.68 -30.47 32.74
CA ARG A 239 -2.87 -31.46 33.78
C ARG A 239 -2.15 -30.89 34.99
N ARG A 240 -2.89 -30.15 35.80
CA ARG A 240 -2.49 -29.77 37.16
C ARG A 240 -2.52 -31.06 37.96
N ASP A 241 -1.34 -31.66 38.14
CA ASP A 241 -1.14 -32.76 39.07
C ASP A 241 -1.63 -32.32 40.46
N GLY A 242 -2.55 -33.11 41.00
CA GLY A 242 -3.23 -32.83 42.25
C GLY A 242 -2.33 -33.10 43.45
N ASN A 243 -2.34 -32.16 44.37
CA ASN A 243 -2.21 -32.44 45.80
C ASN A 243 -2.92 -31.33 46.57
N GLY A 244 -4.00 -31.67 47.28
CA GLY A 244 -4.75 -30.73 48.12
C GLY A 244 -6.25 -30.96 48.05
N GLU A 245 -6.76 -31.67 49.05
CA GLU A 245 -8.17 -31.89 49.36
C GLU A 245 -8.87 -30.56 49.69
N ALA A 246 -10.08 -30.34 49.17
CA ALA A 246 -11.18 -29.67 49.89
C ALA A 246 -12.49 -29.81 49.10
N GLU A 247 -13.48 -30.41 49.75
CA GLU A 247 -14.90 -30.37 49.41
C GLU A 247 -15.43 -28.93 49.31
N GLY A 248 -16.38 -28.69 48.41
CA GLY A 248 -17.12 -27.43 48.35
C GLY A 248 -17.96 -27.31 47.10
N ASP A 249 -19.24 -27.66 47.21
CA ASP A 249 -20.30 -27.44 46.22
C ASP A 249 -20.37 -25.95 45.82
N SER A 250 -20.10 -25.60 44.56
CA SER A 250 -20.27 -24.25 44.02
C SER A 250 -20.57 -24.31 42.53
N LYS A 251 -21.86 -24.16 42.20
CA LYS A 251 -22.39 -24.03 40.83
C LYS A 251 -22.03 -22.70 40.16
N ASP A 252 -21.26 -21.84 40.83
CA ASP A 252 -20.98 -20.46 40.39
C ASP A 252 -19.64 -20.33 39.62
N ASP A 253 -18.76 -21.35 39.67
CA ASP A 253 -17.43 -21.31 39.03
C ASP A 253 -17.46 -21.56 37.50
N ILE A 254 -18.52 -22.21 37.00
CA ILE A 254 -18.69 -22.47 35.58
C ILE A 254 -18.95 -21.20 34.78
N ASP A 255 -19.65 -20.22 35.37
CA ASP A 255 -19.96 -18.95 34.70
C ASP A 255 -18.73 -18.04 34.62
N GLU A 256 -17.82 -18.13 35.57
CA GLU A 256 -16.57 -17.36 35.57
C GLU A 256 -15.54 -17.94 34.58
N GLN A 257 -15.49 -19.27 34.45
CA GLN A 257 -14.69 -19.92 33.40
C GLN A 257 -15.21 -19.60 32.00
N LEU A 258 -16.53 -19.56 31.78
CA LEU A 258 -17.11 -19.19 30.47
C LEU A 258 -16.90 -17.72 30.08
N ARG A 259 -16.74 -16.81 31.07
CA ARG A 259 -16.48 -15.38 30.80
C ARG A 259 -15.08 -15.12 30.25
N ASN A 260 -14.12 -15.99 30.56
CA ASN A 260 -12.71 -15.82 30.20
C ASN A 260 -12.31 -16.56 28.92
N LEU A 261 -13.24 -17.22 28.24
CA LEU A 261 -12.98 -17.86 26.96
C LEU A 261 -13.02 -16.82 25.83
N PRO A 262 -12.16 -16.94 24.80
CA PRO A 262 -12.24 -16.11 23.61
C PRO A 262 -13.63 -16.21 22.97
N LEU A 263 -14.09 -15.12 22.36
CA LEU A 263 -15.47 -14.96 21.86
C LEU A 263 -15.93 -16.09 20.93
N PHE A 264 -15.02 -16.74 20.22
CA PHE A 264 -15.30 -17.84 19.28
C PHE A 264 -15.60 -19.18 19.97
N GLU A 265 -15.13 -19.38 21.20
CA GLU A 265 -15.49 -20.52 22.04
C GLU A 265 -16.78 -20.25 22.81
N LYS A 266 -16.94 -19.01 23.29
CA LYS A 266 -18.17 -18.56 23.96
C LYS A 266 -19.38 -18.62 23.03
N TYR A 267 -19.18 -18.31 21.76
CA TYR A 267 -20.21 -18.36 20.75
C TYR A 267 -19.75 -19.21 19.57
N GLN A 268 -19.98 -20.51 19.68
CA GLN A 268 -19.87 -21.44 18.56
C GLN A 268 -21.03 -21.19 17.58
N PHE A 269 -21.00 -20.07 16.86
CA PHE A 269 -22.06 -19.64 15.92
C PHE A 269 -22.15 -20.52 14.66
N LEU A 270 -21.20 -21.42 14.45
CA LEU A 270 -21.16 -22.33 13.31
C LEU A 270 -21.11 -23.76 13.82
N SER A 271 -22.25 -24.26 14.28
CA SER A 271 -22.41 -25.70 14.41
C SER A 271 -22.33 -26.32 12.99
N PRO A 272 -21.65 -27.46 12.80
CA PRO A 272 -21.54 -28.14 11.50
C PRO A 272 -22.91 -28.47 10.86
N ALA A 273 -24.00 -28.37 11.63
CA ALA A 273 -25.37 -28.57 11.17
C ALA A 273 -25.88 -27.47 10.21
N MET A 274 -25.39 -26.23 10.31
CA MET A 274 -25.81 -25.16 9.37
C MET A 274 -25.14 -25.27 7.99
N LEU A 275 -24.01 -25.95 7.89
CA LEU A 275 -23.30 -26.20 6.63
C LEU A 275 -23.82 -27.44 5.87
N SER A 276 -24.73 -28.24 6.47
CA SER A 276 -25.29 -29.44 5.85
C SER A 276 -26.71 -29.27 5.32
N LEU A 277 -27.21 -28.03 5.27
CA LEU A 277 -28.57 -27.73 4.81
C LEU A 277 -28.66 -27.96 3.28
N LYS A 278 -28.96 -29.21 2.91
CA LYS A 278 -29.24 -29.60 1.53
C LYS A 278 -30.70 -29.29 1.23
N VAL A 279 -30.94 -28.35 0.32
CA VAL A 279 -32.26 -28.15 -0.30
C VAL A 279 -32.41 -29.16 -1.43
N SER A 280 -33.44 -30.01 -1.37
CA SER A 280 -33.76 -30.93 -2.46
C SER A 280 -34.29 -30.14 -3.67
N TYR A 281 -33.44 -29.99 -4.69
CA TYR A 281 -33.79 -29.30 -5.94
C TYR A 281 -34.93 -29.96 -6.73
N VAL A 282 -35.24 -31.24 -6.43
CA VAL A 282 -36.32 -32.02 -7.04
C VAL A 282 -37.72 -31.43 -6.78
N ALA A 283 -37.88 -30.58 -5.76
CA ALA A 283 -39.14 -29.88 -5.50
C ALA A 283 -39.35 -28.61 -6.35
N PHE A 284 -38.31 -28.14 -7.06
CA PHE A 284 -38.33 -26.91 -7.85
C PHE A 284 -38.02 -27.10 -9.34
N GLU A 285 -37.61 -28.30 -9.75
CA GLU A 285 -37.49 -28.64 -11.18
C GLU A 285 -38.86 -29.01 -11.76
N LYS A 286 -39.28 -28.24 -12.78
CA LYS A 286 -40.42 -28.60 -13.62
C LYS A 286 -39.94 -29.62 -14.66
N ASP A 287 -40.29 -30.89 -14.45
CA ASP A 287 -40.07 -31.97 -15.41
C ASP A 287 -40.73 -31.64 -16.77
N ASN A 288 -39.90 -31.33 -17.77
CA ASN A 288 -40.29 -31.22 -19.18
C ASN A 288 -39.58 -32.29 -20.04
N GLY A 289 -39.33 -33.48 -19.48
CA GLY A 289 -38.77 -34.62 -20.20
C GLY A 289 -39.85 -35.46 -20.92
N PRO A 290 -39.54 -36.11 -22.05
CA PRO A 290 -40.51 -36.86 -22.86
C PRO A 290 -41.02 -38.18 -22.23
N ALA A 291 -40.72 -38.42 -20.95
CA ALA A 291 -41.24 -39.54 -20.17
C ALA A 291 -42.44 -39.18 -19.27
N ALA A 292 -42.97 -37.95 -19.36
CA ALA A 292 -44.16 -37.50 -18.63
C ALA A 292 -45.49 -38.04 -19.22
N VAL A 293 -45.54 -39.33 -19.57
CA VAL A 293 -46.79 -40.07 -19.72
C VAL A 293 -46.54 -41.50 -19.25
N LYS A 294 -46.94 -41.82 -18.01
CA LYS A 294 -47.43 -43.16 -17.66
C LYS A 294 -48.14 -43.13 -16.29
N LYS A 295 -49.47 -43.24 -16.41
CA LYS A 295 -50.52 -43.67 -15.47
C LYS A 295 -50.44 -43.22 -14.01
#